data_AF-A0AAD4G4D7-F1
#
_entry.id   AF-A0AAD4G4D7-F1
#
_cell.length_a   1.000
_cell.length_b   1.000
_cell.length_c   1.000
_cell.angle_alpha   90.00
_cell.angle_beta   90.00
_cell.angle_gamma   90.00
#
_symmetry.space_group_name_H-M   'P 1'
#
loop_
_entity.id
_entity.type
_entity.pdbx_description
1 polymer ?
#
loop_
_entity_poly.entity_id
_entity_poly.type
_entity_poly.pdbx_seq_one_letter_code
_entity_poly.pdbx_strand_id
1 'polypeptide(L)'
;EFRAALGTLFETLSETQSWFVFCANPNDSQLPNQLEGRSIKGQIRSLGLTEVSKRNVNVFEVGLTLDEFCTRYGEPMAKMGVMD
;
A
#
# COMPACT_ATOMS: atom_id res chain seq x y z
N GLU A 1 1.86 -9.50 29.08
CA GLU A 1 2.24 -10.36 27.93
C GLU A 1 1.69 -9.91 26.58
N PHE A 2 0.42 -10.13 26.21
CA PHE A 2 -0.07 -9.82 24.83
C PHE A 2 0.17 -8.37 24.36
N ARG A 3 -0.15 -7.39 25.22
CA ARG A 3 0.09 -5.96 24.91
C ARG A 3 1.57 -5.66 24.69
N ALA A 4 2.45 -6.26 25.49
CA ALA A 4 3.89 -6.04 25.39
C ALA A 4 4.42 -6.61 24.07
N ALA A 5 3.99 -7.83 23.71
CA ALA A 5 4.36 -8.45 22.44
C ALA A 5 3.88 -7.64 21.22
N LEU A 6 2.66 -7.10 21.25
CA LEU A 6 2.17 -6.20 20.18
C LEU A 6 2.96 -4.88 20.14
N GLY A 7 3.34 -4.34 21.30
CA GLY A 7 4.19 -3.14 21.37
C GLY A 7 5.51 -3.34 20.62
N THR A 8 6.23 -4.42 20.96
CA THR A 8 7.48 -4.77 20.28
C THR A 8 7.28 -5.01 18.77
N LEU A 9 6.21 -5.69 18.37
CA LEU A 9 5.90 -5.90 16.94
C LEU A 9 5.72 -4.57 16.19
N PHE A 10 4.95 -3.62 16.75
CA PHE A 10 4.71 -2.34 16.10
C PHE A 10 5.96 -1.46 16.06
N GLU A 11 6.81 -1.51 17.09
CA GLU A 11 8.12 -0.86 17.08
C GLU A 11 8.97 -1.39 15.92
N THR A 12 9.11 -2.72 15.79
CA THR A 12 9.87 -3.32 14.67
C THR A 12 9.28 -2.95 13.30
N LEU A 13 7.96 -2.95 13.14
CA LEU A 13 7.33 -2.59 11.86
C LEU A 13 7.54 -1.11 11.52
N SER A 14 7.55 -0.21 12.52
CA SER A 14 7.69 1.23 12.32
C SER A 14 9.05 1.66 11.78
N GLU A 15 10.07 0.81 11.93
CA GLU A 15 11.42 1.04 11.42
C GLU A 15 11.58 0.65 9.94
N THR A 16 10.51 0.17 9.30
CA THR A 16 10.54 -0.36 7.92
C THR A 16 9.59 0.38 6.99
N GLN A 17 9.88 0.34 5.68
CA GLN A 17 8.91 0.74 4.67
C GLN A 17 7.80 -0.31 4.57
N SER A 18 6.58 0.07 4.94
CA SER A 18 5.43 -0.83 4.94
C SER A 18 4.83 -1.00 3.54
N TRP A 19 4.45 -2.24 3.22
CA TRP A 19 3.66 -2.61 2.05
C TRP A 19 2.45 -3.42 2.52
N PHE A 20 1.25 -3.04 2.07
CA PHE A 20 0.00 -3.62 2.56
C PHE A 20 -0.60 -4.59 1.54
N VAL A 21 -0.98 -5.79 2.01
CA VAL A 21 -1.73 -6.78 1.22
C VAL A 21 -3.08 -7.00 1.88
N PHE A 22 -4.16 -6.83 1.11
CA PHE A 22 -5.52 -7.06 1.57
C PHE A 22 -6.07 -8.35 0.98
N CYS A 23 -6.24 -9.35 1.83
CA CYS A 23 -6.84 -10.63 1.44
C CYS A 23 -8.37 -10.53 1.49
N ALA A 24 -9.04 -11.07 0.47
CA ALA A 24 -10.49 -11.18 0.43
C ALA A 24 -10.89 -12.64 0.17
N ASN A 25 -11.80 -13.18 0.99
CA ASN A 25 -12.37 -14.50 0.79
C ASN A 25 -13.54 -14.42 -0.20
N PRO A 26 -13.47 -15.05 -1.39
CA PRO A 26 -14.53 -14.93 -2.40
C PRO A 26 -15.81 -15.67 -2.02
N ASN A 27 -15.73 -16.75 -1.24
CA ASN A 27 -16.88 -17.50 -0.75
C ASN A 27 -16.49 -18.38 0.46
N ASP A 28 -17.44 -18.68 1.34
CA ASP A 28 -17.18 -19.52 2.52
C ASP A 28 -17.20 -21.02 2.20
N SER A 29 -17.67 -21.38 1.00
CA SER A 29 -17.70 -22.76 0.49
C SER A 29 -16.34 -23.28 0.01
N GLN A 30 -15.32 -22.42 -0.03
CA GLN A 30 -13.96 -22.73 -0.51
C GLN A 30 -13.92 -23.27 -1.95
N LEU A 31 -14.90 -22.90 -2.76
CA LEU A 31 -15.00 -23.34 -4.15
C LEU A 31 -14.29 -22.35 -5.09
N PRO A 32 -13.54 -22.83 -6.09
CA PRO A 32 -12.97 -21.96 -7.11
C PRO A 32 -14.09 -21.34 -7.96
N ASN A 33 -13.83 -20.17 -8.53
CA ASN A 33 -14.72 -19.48 -9.47
C ASN A 33 -16.13 -19.14 -8.91
N GLN A 34 -16.30 -19.11 -7.59
CA GLN A 34 -17.52 -18.64 -6.94
C GLN A 34 -17.26 -17.35 -6.17
N LEU A 35 -18.14 -16.37 -6.33
CA LEU A 35 -18.06 -15.08 -5.65
C LEU A 35 -19.39 -14.74 -4.97
N GLU A 36 -19.33 -14.56 -3.66
CA GLU A 36 -20.47 -14.14 -2.83
C GLU A 36 -20.42 -12.62 -2.62
N GLY A 37 -21.09 -11.88 -3.51
CA GLY A 37 -20.97 -10.41 -3.55
C GLY A 37 -21.33 -9.71 -2.24
N ARG A 38 -22.27 -10.25 -1.44
CA ARG A 38 -22.61 -9.69 -0.12
C ARG A 38 -21.48 -9.85 0.89
N SER A 39 -20.83 -11.03 0.91
CA SER A 39 -19.69 -11.30 1.80
C SER A 39 -18.50 -10.42 1.43
N ILE A 40 -18.13 -10.38 0.15
CA ILE A 40 -17.05 -9.52 -0.36
C ILE A 40 -17.31 -8.04 -0.05
N LYS A 41 -18.54 -7.54 -0.27
CA LYS A 41 -18.88 -6.16 0.08
C LYS A 41 -18.74 -5.90 1.59
N GLY A 42 -19.08 -6.88 2.42
CA GLY A 42 -18.86 -6.82 3.86
C GLY A 42 -17.37 -6.68 4.22
N GLN A 43 -16.52 -7.50 3.59
CA GLN A 43 -15.07 -7.48 3.78
C GLN A 43 -14.43 -6.17 3.32
N ILE A 44 -14.81 -5.65 2.15
CA ILE A 44 -14.36 -4.34 1.64
C ILE A 44 -14.64 -3.23 2.66
N ARG A 45 -15.83 -3.27 3.28
CA ARG A 45 -16.22 -2.29 4.31
C ARG A 45 -15.43 -2.48 5.61
N SER A 46 -15.28 -3.70 6.11
CA SER A 46 -14.57 -3.96 7.38
C SER A 46 -13.07 -3.69 7.28
N LEU A 47 -12.47 -3.94 6.10
CA LEU A 47 -11.07 -3.62 5.81
C LEU A 47 -10.84 -2.13 5.55
N GLY A 48 -11.91 -1.33 5.40
CA GLY A 48 -11.81 0.11 5.14
C GLY A 48 -11.30 0.46 3.74
N LEU A 49 -11.37 -0.46 2.78
CA LEU A 49 -10.78 -0.29 1.44
C LEU A 49 -11.37 0.90 0.68
N THR A 50 -12.64 1.23 0.91
CA THR A 50 -13.27 2.42 0.33
C THR A 50 -12.55 3.71 0.75
N GLU A 51 -12.17 3.81 2.03
CA GLU A 51 -11.51 5.01 2.56
C GLU A 51 -10.03 5.04 2.21
N VAL A 52 -9.35 3.88 2.21
CA VAL A 52 -8.00 3.74 1.65
C VAL A 52 -7.97 4.21 0.19
N SER A 53 -8.92 3.74 -0.62
CA SER A 53 -9.01 4.14 -2.04
C SER A 53 -9.19 5.64 -2.21
N LYS A 54 -10.09 6.27 -1.43
CA LYS A 54 -10.32 7.72 -1.47
C LYS A 54 -9.07 8.51 -1.08
N ARG A 55 -8.34 8.08 -0.04
CA ARG A 55 -7.10 8.73 0.37
C ARG A 55 -6.03 8.59 -0.70
N ASN A 56 -5.94 7.42 -1.32
CA ASN A 56 -4.92 7.10 -2.32
C ASN A 56 -5.12 7.77 -3.69
N VAL A 57 -6.25 8.47 -3.92
CA VAL A 57 -6.47 9.22 -5.16
C VAL A 57 -5.38 10.27 -5.38
N ASN A 58 -4.93 10.94 -4.33
CA ASN A 58 -3.91 12.00 -4.40
C ASN A 58 -2.86 11.78 -3.30
N VAL A 59 -1.94 10.84 -3.50
CA VAL A 59 -0.84 10.56 -2.58
C VAL A 59 0.50 10.74 -3.28
N PHE A 60 1.37 11.54 -2.66
CA PHE A 60 2.78 11.64 -3.01
C PHE A 60 3.56 10.71 -2.11
N GLU A 61 3.64 9.44 -2.49
CA GLU A 61 4.19 8.38 -1.64
C GLU A 61 5.72 8.37 -1.61
N VAL A 62 6.35 8.88 -2.67
CA VAL A 62 7.80 8.90 -2.82
C VAL A 62 8.31 10.31 -2.53
N GLY A 63 9.00 10.46 -1.40
CA GLY A 63 9.82 11.62 -1.10
C GLY A 63 11.26 11.39 -1.51
N LEU A 64 11.88 12.39 -2.14
CA LEU A 64 13.30 12.42 -2.48
C LEU A 64 13.85 13.79 -2.13
N THR A 65 15.09 13.85 -1.66
CA THR A 65 15.83 15.11 -1.65
C THR A 65 16.12 15.57 -3.08
N LEU A 66 16.39 16.86 -3.25
CA LEU A 66 16.72 17.41 -4.57
C LEU A 66 17.96 16.74 -5.17
N ASP A 67 18.97 16.46 -4.35
CA ASP A 67 20.21 15.82 -4.78
C ASP A 67 19.99 14.38 -5.24
N GLU A 68 19.23 13.59 -4.49
CA GLU A 68 18.83 12.23 -4.88
C GLU A 68 18.02 12.23 -6.17
N PHE A 69 17.11 13.20 -6.33
CA PHE A 69 16.31 13.35 -7.52
C PHE A 69 17.17 13.64 -8.75
N CYS A 70 18.03 14.66 -8.68
CA CYS A 70 18.92 15.05 -9.77
C CYS A 70 19.89 13.93 -10.13
N THR A 71 20.45 13.24 -9.14
CA THR A 71 21.34 12.10 -9.35
C THR A 71 20.61 10.94 -10.03
N ARG A 72 19.39 10.60 -9.57
CA ARG A 72 18.63 9.47 -10.10
C ARG A 72 18.03 9.72 -11.48
N TYR A 73 17.58 10.95 -11.76
CA TYR A 73 16.82 11.27 -12.96
C TYR A 73 17.55 12.16 -13.97
N GLY A 74 18.76 12.64 -13.67
CA GLY A 74 19.51 13.55 -14.55
C GLY A 74 19.77 12.97 -15.95
N GLU A 75 20.34 11.77 -16.04
CA GLU A 75 20.58 11.12 -17.35
C GLU A 75 19.27 10.83 -18.12
N PRO A 76 18.22 10.24 -17.50
CA PRO A 76 16.91 10.12 -18.15
C PRO A 76 16.35 11.46 -18.65
N MET A 77 16.45 12.53 -17.87
CA MET A 77 15.94 13.86 -18.23
C MET A 77 16.73 14.50 -19.37
N ALA A 78 18.06 14.38 -19.38
CA ALA A 78 18.89 14.83 -20.48
C ALA A 78 18.56 14.10 -21.79
N LYS A 79 18.36 12.77 -21.73
CA LYS A 79 17.91 11.98 -22.90
C LYS A 79 16.55 12.42 -23.44
N MET A 80 15.70 12.99 -22.60
CA MET A 80 14.39 13.55 -22.99
C MET A 80 14.47 15.01 -23.45
N GLY A 81 15.66 15.64 -23.46
CA GLY A 81 15.84 17.04 -23.85
C GLY A 81 15.28 18.04 -22.85
N VAL A 82 15.11 17.63 -21.59
CA VAL A 82 14.63 18.49 -20.50
C VAL A 82 15.78 19.27 -19.85
N MET A 83 17.00 18.74 -19.95
CA MET A 83 18.23 19.33 -19.44
C MET A 83 19.23 19.46 -20.59
N ASP A 84 19.95 20.58 -20.64
CA ASP A 84 20.98 20.90 -21.63
C ASP A 84 22.24 20.02 -21.47
#